data_AF-A0AAD6VL95-F1
#
_entry.id   AF-A0AAD6VL95-F1
#
_cell.length_a   1.000
_cell.length_b   1.000
_cell.length_c   1.000
_cell.angle_alpha   90.00
_cell.angle_beta   90.00
_cell.angle_gamma   90.00
#
_symmetry.space_group_name_H-M   'P 1'
#
loop_
_entity.id
_entity.type
_entity.pdbx_description
1 polymer ?
#
loop_
_entity_poly.entity_id
_entity_poly.type
_entity_poly.pdbx_seq_one_letter_code
_entity_poly.pdbx_strand_id
1 'polypeptide(L)'
;MLVHPPFTALPDGVVLAEGMNYSVMHEHPTWFLDIKDYITLDSAPESDAIRYPRDLEPPRPRRQKDLLLRCTFCPRTYAGVNAKSMWTRHVREKHRVVLSKAWSGTMTSARRQSSGAH
;
A
#
# COMPACT_ATOMS: atom_id res chain seq x y z
N MET A 1 6.28 -3.84 15.48
CA MET A 1 5.13 -4.68 15.81
C MET A 1 4.33 -4.91 14.55
N LEU A 2 3.83 -6.12 14.33
CA LEU A 2 3.00 -6.44 13.17
C LEU A 2 1.52 -6.30 13.52
N VAL A 3 0.76 -5.69 12.62
CA VAL A 3 -0.69 -5.55 12.75
C VAL A 3 -1.36 -6.25 11.57
N HIS A 4 -2.38 -7.05 11.89
CA HIS A 4 -3.05 -7.93 10.94
C HIS A 4 -4.52 -7.56 10.81
N PRO A 5 -5.13 -7.67 9.61
CA PRO A 5 -6.57 -7.66 9.45
C PRO A 5 -7.24 -8.75 10.32
N PRO A 6 -8.48 -8.53 10.81
CA PRO A 6 -9.34 -7.37 10.63
C PRO A 6 -9.02 -6.17 11.56
N PHE A 7 -7.80 -6.10 12.12
CA PHE A 7 -7.35 -5.05 13.04
C PHE A 7 -8.13 -5.00 14.36
N THR A 8 -8.63 -6.15 14.81
CA THR A 8 -9.35 -6.31 16.08
C THR A 8 -8.42 -6.47 17.29
N ALA A 9 -7.17 -6.87 17.05
CA ALA A 9 -6.13 -7.01 18.07
C ALA A 9 -4.97 -6.07 17.71
N LEU A 10 -5.00 -4.86 18.24
CA LEU A 10 -3.95 -3.87 18.03
C LEU A 10 -2.97 -3.86 19.20
N PRO A 11 -1.72 -3.43 18.95
CA PRO A 11 -0.73 -3.28 20.01
C PRO A 11 -1.22 -2.35 21.11
N ASP A 12 -0.73 -2.59 22.33
CA ASP A 12 -0.99 -1.75 23.50
C ASP A 12 -2.48 -1.64 23.90
N GLY A 13 -3.33 -2.53 23.38
CA GLY A 13 -4.77 -2.53 23.66
C GLY A 13 -5.53 -1.35 23.04
N VAL A 14 -4.95 -0.71 22.01
CA VAL A 14 -5.56 0.42 21.33
C VAL A 14 -6.88 -0.01 20.68
N VAL A 15 -7.95 0.73 20.96
CA VAL A 15 -9.25 0.58 20.32
C VAL A 15 -9.43 1.75 19.36
N LEU A 16 -9.58 1.47 18.08
CA LEU A 16 -9.86 2.51 17.10
C LEU A 16 -11.36 2.78 17.04
N ALA A 17 -11.75 4.05 17.15
CA ALA A 17 -13.14 4.48 16.97
C ALA A 17 -13.60 4.34 15.51
N GLU A 18 -12.66 4.47 14.57
CA GLU A 18 -12.86 4.29 13.13
C GLU A 18 -11.96 3.16 12.61
N GLY A 19 -12.26 2.61 11.44
CA GLY A 19 -11.43 1.56 10.83
C GLY A 19 -9.97 1.98 10.60
N MET A 20 -9.09 0.98 10.49
CA MET A 20 -7.66 1.20 10.26
C MET A 20 -7.39 2.00 8.98
N ASN A 21 -6.68 3.12 9.10
CA ASN A 21 -6.35 4.00 7.99
C ASN A 21 -4.89 4.47 8.01
N TYR A 22 -4.47 5.17 6.96
CA TYR A 22 -3.10 5.62 6.80
C TYR A 22 -2.65 6.59 7.89
N SER A 23 -3.53 7.49 8.37
CA SER A 23 -3.20 8.45 9.42
C SER A 23 -2.88 7.73 10.74
N VAL A 24 -3.68 6.72 11.11
CA VAL A 24 -3.40 5.87 12.27
C VAL A 24 -2.04 5.19 12.11
N MET A 25 -1.77 4.59 10.95
CA MET A 25 -0.43 4.04 10.69
C MET A 25 0.66 5.11 10.81
N HIS A 26 0.41 6.34 10.35
CA HIS A 26 1.37 7.43 10.42
C HIS A 26 1.71 7.83 11.85
N GLU A 27 0.71 7.88 12.73
CA GLU A 27 0.84 8.23 14.15
C GLU A 27 1.49 7.12 14.99
N HIS A 28 1.42 5.87 14.54
CA HIS A 28 2.05 4.72 15.18
C HIS A 28 3.25 4.18 14.36
N PRO A 29 4.44 4.81 14.43
CA PRO A 29 5.58 4.50 13.55
C PRO A 29 6.19 3.12 13.79
N THR A 30 5.90 2.49 14.92
CA THR A 30 6.36 1.13 15.28
C THR A 30 5.39 0.04 14.79
N TRP A 31 4.22 0.41 14.28
CA TRP A 31 3.24 -0.51 13.73
C TRP A 31 3.49 -0.71 12.24
N PHE A 32 3.58 -1.97 11.83
CA PHE A 32 3.80 -2.38 10.46
C PHE A 32 2.77 -3.43 10.07
N LEU A 33 2.29 -3.39 8.84
CA LEU A 33 1.46 -4.44 8.29
C LEU A 33 2.32 -5.67 7.98
N ASP A 34 1.78 -6.86 8.12
CA ASP A 34 2.43 -8.07 7.60
C ASP A 34 2.15 -8.19 6.10
N ILE A 35 3.19 -8.44 5.30
CA ILE A 35 3.09 -8.60 3.85
C ILE A 35 2.26 -9.84 3.50
N LYS A 36 2.28 -10.88 4.35
CA LYS A 36 1.57 -12.15 4.12
C LYS A 36 0.06 -11.99 4.07
N ASP A 37 -0.47 -10.97 4.76
CA ASP A 37 -1.91 -10.69 4.74
C ASP A 37 -2.36 -10.12 3.38
N TYR A 38 -1.45 -9.78 2.47
CA TYR A 38 -1.78 -9.08 1.23
C TYR A 38 -1.37 -9.83 -0.04
N ILE A 39 -2.14 -9.60 -1.09
CA ILE A 39 -1.79 -10.07 -2.44
C ILE A 39 -0.48 -9.42 -2.89
N THR A 40 0.50 -10.26 -3.24
CA THR A 40 1.79 -9.84 -3.78
C THR A 40 1.89 -10.09 -5.29
N LEU A 41 2.86 -9.44 -5.95
CA LEU A 41 3.09 -9.52 -7.39
C LEU A 41 3.71 -10.86 -7.84
N ASP A 42 4.23 -11.66 -6.91
CA ASP A 42 5.07 -12.84 -7.22
C ASP A 42 4.41 -14.17 -6.95
N SER A 43 3.41 -14.16 -6.09
CA SER A 43 2.82 -15.38 -5.57
C SER A 43 1.37 -15.43 -5.99
N ALA A 44 0.90 -16.64 -6.26
CA ALA A 44 -0.54 -16.88 -6.25
C ALA A 44 -1.07 -16.41 -4.89
N PRO A 45 -2.19 -15.68 -4.85
CA PRO A 45 -2.76 -15.24 -3.59
C PRO A 45 -2.99 -16.49 -2.72
N GLU A 46 -2.45 -16.49 -1.50
CA GLU A 46 -2.90 -17.44 -0.49
C GLU A 46 -4.41 -17.26 -0.30
N SER A 47 -5.13 -18.32 0.09
CA SER A 47 -6.60 -18.32 0.13
C SER A 47 -7.18 -17.16 0.97
N ASP A 48 -6.42 -16.65 1.93
CA ASP A 48 -6.82 -15.61 2.87
C ASP A 48 -6.14 -14.25 2.62
N ALA A 49 -5.30 -14.13 1.58
CA ALA A 49 -4.62 -12.89 1.26
C ALA A 49 -5.59 -11.82 0.72
N ILE A 50 -5.62 -10.66 1.36
CA ILE A 50 -6.53 -9.57 1.01
C ILE A 50 -5.89 -8.54 0.07
N ARG A 51 -6.72 -7.74 -0.61
CA ARG A 51 -6.22 -6.59 -1.37
C ARG A 51 -5.80 -5.49 -0.41
N TYR A 52 -4.74 -4.75 -0.77
CA TYR A 52 -4.31 -3.59 -0.01
C TYR A 52 -5.43 -2.52 0.06
N PRO A 53 -5.98 -2.22 1.26
CA PRO A 53 -7.08 -1.29 1.44
C PRO A 53 -6.75 0.12 0.96
N ARG A 54 -7.75 0.82 0.39
CA ARG A 54 -7.58 2.21 -0.05
C ARG A 54 -7.38 3.17 1.11
N ASP A 55 -7.94 2.87 2.28
CA ASP A 55 -7.82 3.68 3.48
C ASP A 55 -6.40 3.67 4.05
N LEU A 56 -5.62 2.64 3.74
CA LEU A 56 -4.19 2.54 4.06
C LEU A 56 -3.29 3.18 2.99
N GLU A 57 -3.84 3.65 1.86
CA GLU A 57 -3.05 4.44 0.91
C GLU A 57 -2.89 5.89 1.41
N PRO A 58 -1.70 6.49 1.28
CA PRO A 58 -1.51 7.90 1.64
C PRO A 58 -2.51 8.81 0.92
N PRO A 59 -3.11 9.80 1.62
CA PRO A 59 -4.05 10.74 1.01
C PRO A 59 -3.40 11.49 -0.16
N ARG A 60 -4.23 12.06 -1.06
CA ARG A 60 -3.68 12.98 -2.07
C ARG A 60 -3.19 14.25 -1.38
N PRO A 61 -1.98 14.75 -1.70
CA PRO A 61 -1.52 16.04 -1.22
C PRO A 61 -2.57 17.13 -1.45
N ARG A 62 -3.14 17.73 -0.39
CA ARG A 62 -3.95 18.96 -0.53
C ARG A 62 -3.08 20.22 -0.51
N ARG A 63 -1.92 20.17 0.18
CA ARG A 63 -0.89 21.22 0.20
C ARG A 63 0.49 20.57 0.19
N GLN A 64 1.40 21.09 -0.65
CA GLN A 64 2.64 20.41 -1.08
C GLN A 64 3.79 20.44 -0.07
N LYS A 65 3.78 21.35 0.92
CA LYS A 65 5.02 21.75 1.60
C LYS A 65 5.53 20.83 2.70
N ASP A 66 4.69 20.01 3.34
CA ASP A 66 5.09 19.27 4.55
C ASP A 66 4.58 17.82 4.61
N LEU A 67 4.44 17.15 3.46
CA LEU A 67 3.97 15.75 3.43
C LEU A 67 5.13 14.79 3.66
N LEU A 68 5.33 14.43 4.93
CA LEU A 68 6.10 13.26 5.32
C LEU A 68 5.21 12.02 5.23
N LEU A 69 5.54 11.11 4.34
CA LEU A 69 4.86 9.82 4.20
C LEU A 69 5.75 8.73 4.79
N ARG A 70 5.17 7.77 5.51
CA ARG A 70 5.84 6.52 5.90
C ARG A 70 5.35 5.33 5.09
N CYS A 71 6.21 4.35 4.90
CA CYS A 71 5.81 3.01 4.49
C CYS A 71 5.03 2.34 5.63
N THR A 72 3.95 1.63 5.30
CA THR A 72 3.17 0.87 6.29
C THR A 72 3.76 -0.50 6.58
N PHE A 73 4.77 -0.95 5.82
CA PHE A 73 5.39 -2.28 5.97
C PHE A 73 6.82 -2.22 6.53
N CYS A 74 7.44 -1.03 6.56
CA CYS A 74 8.80 -0.87 7.08
C CYS A 74 9.08 0.57 7.57
N PRO A 75 10.21 0.84 8.24
CA PRO A 75 10.52 2.15 8.80
C PRO A 75 10.82 3.27 7.79
N ARG A 76 10.77 3.01 6.47
CA ARG A 76 11.13 3.99 5.45
C ARG A 76 10.13 5.15 5.39
N THR A 77 10.65 6.36 5.25
CA THR A 77 9.87 7.59 5.08
C THR A 77 10.27 8.34 3.80
N TYR A 78 9.36 9.17 3.30
CA TYR A 78 9.45 9.92 2.06
C TYR A 78 8.91 11.32 2.27
N ALA A 79 9.62 12.34 1.82
CA ALA A 79 9.21 13.73 1.93
C ALA A 79 9.29 14.44 0.57
N GLY A 80 8.62 15.59 0.48
CA GLY A 80 8.65 16.46 -0.70
C GLY A 80 7.58 16.14 -1.75
N VAL A 81 7.61 16.88 -2.85
CA VAL A 81 6.54 16.89 -3.86
C VAL A 81 6.28 15.53 -4.52
N ASN A 82 7.29 14.66 -4.53
CA ASN A 82 7.22 13.33 -5.14
C ASN A 82 7.08 12.19 -4.12
N ALA A 83 6.87 12.49 -2.84
CA ALA A 83 6.83 11.50 -1.76
C ALA A 83 5.85 10.36 -2.05
N LYS A 84 4.67 10.65 -2.62
CA LYS A 84 3.67 9.65 -2.95
C LYS A 84 4.12 8.68 -4.05
N SER A 85 4.78 9.18 -5.09
CA SER A 85 5.31 8.35 -6.17
C SER A 85 6.45 7.47 -5.67
N MET A 86 7.33 8.03 -4.83
CA MET A 86 8.41 7.26 -4.19
C MET A 86 7.87 6.19 -3.26
N TRP A 87 6.87 6.51 -2.44
CA TRP A 87 6.18 5.56 -1.57
C TRP A 87 5.54 4.42 -2.38
N THR A 88 4.81 4.76 -3.44
CA THR A 88 4.13 3.77 -4.31
C THR A 88 5.15 2.82 -4.95
N ARG A 89 6.23 3.38 -5.47
CA ARG A 89 7.35 2.61 -6.05
C ARG A 89 7.98 1.69 -5.00
N HIS A 90 8.24 2.22 -3.81
CA HIS A 90 8.84 1.44 -2.73
C HIS A 90 7.98 0.25 -2.31
N VAL A 91 6.68 0.45 -2.08
CA VAL A 91 5.77 -0.64 -1.70
C VAL A 91 5.74 -1.72 -2.79
N ARG A 92 5.70 -1.35 -4.07
CA ARG A 92 5.69 -2.31 -5.18
C ARG A 92 7.03 -3.02 -5.38
N GLU A 93 8.16 -2.32 -5.27
CA GLU A 93 9.47 -2.92 -5.56
C GLU A 93 10.05 -3.68 -4.37
N LYS A 94 9.80 -3.22 -3.14
CA LYS A 94 10.39 -3.81 -1.92
C LYS A 94 9.45 -4.76 -1.20
N HIS A 95 8.17 -4.46 -1.16
CA HIS A 95 7.17 -5.30 -0.50
C HIS A 95 6.35 -6.12 -1.49
N ARG A 96 6.43 -5.80 -2.79
CA ARG A 96 5.75 -6.50 -3.88
C ARG A 96 4.23 -6.56 -3.71
N VAL A 97 3.64 -5.67 -2.91
CA VAL A 97 2.20 -5.64 -2.65
C VAL A 97 1.46 -4.98 -3.81
N VAL A 98 0.35 -5.60 -4.22
CA VAL A 98 -0.55 -5.06 -5.23
C VAL A 98 -1.42 -3.97 -4.61
N LEU A 99 -1.11 -2.71 -4.93
CA LEU A 99 -1.86 -1.56 -4.45
C LEU A 99 -3.22 -1.41 -5.17
N SER A 100 -4.23 -0.90 -4.46
CA SER A 100 -5.59 -0.71 -4.97
C SER A 100 -5.66 0.12 -6.26
N LYS A 101 -4.83 1.16 -6.41
CA LYS A 101 -4.76 1.94 -7.67
C LYS A 101 -4.01 1.24 -8.81
N ALA A 102 -3.15 0.25 -8.53
CA ALA A 102 -2.47 -0.52 -9.57
C ALA A 102 -3.46 -1.35 -10.38
N TRP A 103 -4.47 -1.89 -9.69
CA TRP A 103 -5.49 -2.76 -10.27
C TRP A 103 -6.35 -2.06 -11.33
N SER A 104 -6.64 -0.76 -11.17
CA SER A 104 -7.37 0.01 -12.20
C SER A 104 -6.56 0.25 -13.48
N GLY A 105 -5.27 -0.07 -13.52
CA GLY A 105 -4.40 0.12 -14.68
C GLY A 105 -4.13 -1.15 -15.51
N THR A 106 -4.61 -2.32 -15.10
CA THR A 106 -4.38 -3.60 -15.80
C THR A 106 -5.61 -4.15 -16.54
N MET A 107 -6.53 -3.27 -16.96
CA MET A 107 -7.58 -3.57 -17.94
C MET A 107 -7.46 -2.74 -19.23
N THR A 108 -6.23 -2.45 -19.69
CA THR A 108 -5.99 -2.13 -21.12
C THR A 108 -4.63 -2.68 -21.56
N SER A 109 -4.49 -4.00 -21.56
CA SER A 109 -3.51 -4.67 -22.41
C SER A 109 -4.25 -5.75 -23.21
N ALA A 110 -5.14 -5.30 -24.09
CA ALA A 110 -5.70 -6.13 -25.14
C ALA A 110 -5.40 -5.44 -26.47
N ARG A 111 -4.44 -6.04 -27.17
CA ARG A 111 -4.32 -6.09 -28.63
C ARG A 111 -3.78 -4.85 -29.34
N ARG A 112 -2.47 -4.90 -29.65
CA ARG A 112 -1.97 -5.02 -31.03
C ARG A 112 -0.45 -5.28 -31.02
N GLN A 113 -0.09 -6.55 -31.02
CA GLN A 113 1.17 -7.00 -31.62
C GLN A 113 0.87 -7.52 -33.04
N SER A 114 1.87 -7.34 -33.91
CA SER A 114 2.19 -8.06 -35.16
C SER A 114 1.27 -7.97 -36.38
N SER A 115 1.81 -7.34 -37.44
CA SER A 115 2.23 -7.97 -38.74
C SER A 115 2.39 -6.83 -39.76
N GLY A 116 3.50 -6.63 -40.48
CA GLY A 116 4.29 -7.61 -41.21
C GLY A 116 3.82 -7.65 -42.67
N ALA A 117 4.64 -7.09 -43.57
CA ALA A 117 4.70 -7.28 -45.03
C ALA A 117 3.45 -7.01 -45.91
N HIS A 118 3.57 -6.04 -46.81
CA HIS A 118 3.51 -6.27 -48.26
C HIS A 118 4.11 -5.08 -49.03
#